data_AF-A0A1I6Q0G0-F1
#
_entry.id   AF-A0A1I6Q0G0-F1
#
_cell.length_a   1.000
_cell.length_b   1.000
_cell.length_c   1.000
_cell.angle_alpha   90.00
_cell.angle_beta   90.00
_cell.angle_gamma   90.00
#
_symmetry.space_group_name_H-M   'P 1'
#
loop_
_entity.id
_entity.type
_entity.pdbx_description
1 polymer ?
#
loop_
_entity_poly.entity_id
_entity_poly.type
_entity_poly.pdbx_seq_one_letter_code
_entity_poly.pdbx_strand_id
1 'polypeptide(L)'
;MNLLVVTLFAAALGAQDPTAPAPQEWDPGDPRVRFVEGSRWRGIPPRGRWSGRASVHIRCTVVSNGRLEGCEVVAETPRGRISHSDARRAFADARLQMTEAGPQPGDRVTLEIVVTQEQRFR
;
A
#
# COMPACT_ATOMS: atom_id res chain seq x y z
N MET A 1 -44.37 49.47 21.81
CA MET A 1 -44.28 48.62 20.61
C MET A 1 -42.84 48.15 20.49
N ASN A 2 -42.53 46.95 20.96
CA ASN A 2 -41.26 46.27 20.67
C ASN A 2 -41.48 44.77 20.86
N LEU A 3 -41.57 44.06 19.74
CA LEU A 3 -41.63 42.60 19.67
C LEU A 3 -40.22 42.04 19.84
N LEU A 4 -39.99 41.25 20.89
CA LEU A 4 -38.80 40.43 21.05
C LEU A 4 -39.03 39.09 20.34
N VAL A 5 -38.40 38.92 19.17
CA VAL A 5 -38.38 37.67 18.42
C VAL A 5 -37.32 36.77 19.05
N VAL A 6 -37.75 35.65 19.65
CA VAL A 6 -36.86 34.60 20.15
C VAL A 6 -36.63 33.61 19.01
N THR A 7 -35.46 33.67 18.38
CA THR A 7 -35.03 32.69 17.36
C THR A 7 -34.55 31.41 18.05
N LEU A 8 -35.31 30.33 17.93
CA LEU A 8 -34.86 28.98 18.25
C LEU A 8 -33.76 28.56 17.24
N PHE A 9 -32.53 28.41 17.72
CA PHE A 9 -31.48 27.68 17.00
C PHE A 9 -31.74 26.17 17.18
N ALA A 10 -32.34 25.54 16.18
CA ALA A 10 -32.34 24.08 16.07
C ALA A 10 -30.95 23.63 15.59
N ALA A 11 -30.10 23.17 16.51
CA ALA A 11 -28.85 22.54 16.17
C ALA A 11 -29.13 21.16 15.56
N ALA A 12 -29.04 21.05 14.23
CA ALA A 12 -28.99 19.77 13.55
C ALA A 12 -27.67 19.07 13.91
N LEU A 13 -27.70 18.18 14.89
CA LEU A 13 -26.62 17.22 15.10
C LEU A 13 -26.60 16.28 13.89
N GLY A 14 -25.68 16.52 12.95
CA GLY A 14 -25.30 15.50 11.98
C GLY A 14 -24.79 14.28 12.74
N ALA A 15 -25.44 13.14 12.55
CA ALA A 15 -24.94 11.85 13.02
C ALA A 15 -23.58 11.61 12.37
N GLN A 16 -22.51 11.78 13.13
CA GLN A 16 -21.19 11.27 12.77
C GLN A 16 -21.26 9.77 13.04
N ASP A 17 -21.32 8.96 11.98
CA ASP A 17 -21.18 7.50 12.11
C ASP A 17 -19.87 7.23 12.85
N PRO A 18 -19.92 6.72 14.09
CA PRO A 18 -18.71 6.45 14.83
C PRO A 18 -18.15 5.13 14.30
N THR A 19 -16.88 5.16 13.91
CA THR A 19 -16.00 3.99 13.98
C THR A 19 -16.04 3.04 12.76
N ALA A 20 -15.73 3.54 11.57
CA ALA A 20 -14.86 2.71 10.73
C ALA A 20 -13.48 2.70 11.42
N PRO A 21 -12.92 1.54 11.80
CA PRO A 21 -11.58 1.49 12.36
C PRO A 21 -10.59 2.11 11.39
N ALA A 22 -9.59 2.83 11.91
CA ALA A 22 -8.53 3.37 11.08
C ALA A 22 -7.86 2.23 10.30
N PRO A 23 -7.47 2.45 9.03
CA PRO A 23 -6.72 1.47 8.26
C PRO A 23 -5.54 0.91 9.04
N GLN A 24 -5.43 -0.41 9.12
CA GLN A 24 -4.27 -1.03 9.75
C GLN A 24 -3.07 -0.92 8.80
N GLU A 25 -1.89 -0.58 9.34
CA GLU A 25 -0.63 -0.71 8.63
C GLU A 25 -0.01 -2.09 8.90
N TRP A 26 0.41 -2.77 7.84
CA TRP A 26 1.07 -4.07 7.90
C TRP A 26 2.54 -3.94 7.53
N ASP A 27 3.38 -4.50 8.40
CA ASP A 27 4.83 -4.47 8.24
C ASP A 27 5.32 -5.38 7.10
N PRO A 28 6.46 -5.02 6.47
CA PRO A 28 7.14 -5.92 5.54
C PRO A 28 7.43 -7.27 6.19
N GLY A 29 6.94 -8.34 5.57
CA GLY A 29 7.20 -9.71 6.03
C GLY A 29 6.28 -10.22 7.14
N ASP A 30 5.23 -9.48 7.54
CA ASP A 30 4.23 -10.03 8.45
C ASP A 30 3.66 -11.35 7.88
N PRO A 31 3.68 -12.46 8.64
CA PRO A 31 3.31 -13.78 8.12
C PRO A 31 1.83 -13.92 7.77
N ARG A 32 1.00 -12.93 8.11
CA ARG A 32 -0.43 -12.85 7.77
C ARG A 32 -0.66 -12.14 6.44
N VAL A 33 0.32 -11.39 5.94
CA VAL A 33 0.32 -10.80 4.59
C VAL A 33 0.77 -11.86 3.59
N ARG A 34 -0.19 -12.57 3.01
CA ARG A 34 0.06 -13.65 2.04
C ARG A 34 -0.58 -13.34 0.70
N PHE A 35 0.05 -13.75 -0.38
CA PHE A 35 -0.55 -13.66 -1.71
C PHE A 35 -1.42 -14.88 -2.00
N VAL A 36 -2.51 -14.68 -2.74
CA VAL A 36 -3.32 -15.79 -3.27
C VAL A 36 -2.43 -16.66 -4.15
N GLU A 37 -2.60 -17.98 -4.06
CA GLU A 37 -1.87 -18.93 -4.91
C GLU A 37 -2.07 -18.59 -6.40
N GLY A 38 -0.98 -18.65 -7.17
CA GLY A 38 -1.00 -18.26 -8.59
C GLY A 38 -0.99 -16.75 -8.86
N SER A 39 -0.93 -15.90 -7.83
CA SER A 39 -0.70 -14.45 -8.01
C SER A 39 0.57 -14.20 -8.82
N ARG A 40 0.49 -13.29 -9.79
CA ARG A 40 1.61 -12.96 -10.69
C ARG A 40 2.18 -11.60 -10.36
N TRP A 41 3.50 -11.51 -10.31
CA TRP A 41 4.21 -10.26 -10.08
C TRP A 41 5.04 -9.92 -11.32
N ARG A 42 5.16 -8.63 -11.61
CA ARG A 42 5.96 -8.15 -12.73
C ARG A 42 7.40 -7.99 -12.25
N GLY A 43 8.32 -8.66 -12.95
CA GLY A 43 9.74 -8.49 -12.70
C GLY A 43 10.17 -7.05 -12.95
N ILE A 44 11.03 -6.52 -12.08
CA ILE A 44 11.58 -5.18 -12.20
C ILE A 44 13.02 -5.28 -12.68
N PRO A 45 13.37 -4.75 -13.86
CA PRO A 45 14.75 -4.71 -14.29
C PRO A 45 15.56 -3.72 -13.42
N PRO A 46 16.80 -4.06 -13.05
CA PRO A 46 17.68 -3.11 -12.38
C PRO A 46 18.02 -1.93 -13.31
N ARG A 47 18.20 -0.74 -12.74
CA ARG A 47 18.61 0.47 -13.46
C ARG A 47 20.12 0.64 -13.45
N GLY A 48 20.70 0.81 -14.64
CA GLY A 48 22.12 1.08 -14.82
C GLY A 48 23.01 -0.15 -14.67
N ARG A 49 24.33 0.10 -14.60
CA ARG A 49 25.34 -0.95 -14.38
C ARG A 49 25.83 -0.86 -12.94
N TRP A 50 25.53 -1.87 -12.15
CA TRP A 50 26.00 -2.03 -10.77
C TRP A 50 26.06 -3.53 -10.44
N SER A 51 26.71 -3.86 -9.34
CA SER A 51 26.74 -5.22 -8.78
C SER A 51 26.24 -5.19 -7.33
N GLY A 52 25.65 -6.30 -6.90
CA GLY A 52 25.18 -6.49 -5.53
C GLY A 52 23.66 -6.56 -5.42
N ARG A 53 23.14 -6.08 -4.29
CA ARG A 53 21.72 -6.12 -3.94
C ARG A 53 21.15 -4.70 -3.82
N ALA A 54 19.93 -4.52 -4.31
CA ALA A 54 19.10 -3.34 -4.06
C ALA A 54 17.73 -3.78 -3.55
N SER A 55 17.09 -2.97 -2.71
CA SER A 55 15.70 -3.18 -2.30
C SER A 55 14.89 -1.89 -2.39
N VAL A 56 13.58 -2.05 -2.59
CA VAL A 56 12.59 -0.97 -2.53
C VAL A 56 11.41 -1.44 -1.69
N HIS A 57 10.97 -0.60 -0.75
CA HIS A 57 9.73 -0.80 -0.01
C HIS A 57 8.62 -0.03 -0.72
N ILE A 58 7.54 -0.72 -1.02
CA ILE A 58 6.33 -0.11 -1.57
C ILE A 58 5.19 -0.25 -0.58
N ARG A 59 4.41 0.82 -0.38
CA ARG A 59 3.19 0.78 0.42
C ARG A 59 1.99 0.83 -0.52
N CYS A 60 1.09 -0.14 -0.41
CA CYS A 60 -0.13 -0.21 -1.22
C CYS A 60 -1.36 -0.22 -0.32
N THR A 61 -2.48 0.23 -0.86
CA THR A 61 -3.80 0.07 -0.22
C THR A 61 -4.43 -1.23 -0.70
N VAL A 62 -4.94 -2.03 0.23
CA VAL A 62 -5.71 -3.23 -0.07
C VAL A 62 -7.12 -2.80 -0.44
N VAL A 63 -7.61 -3.22 -1.60
CA VAL A 63 -9.00 -2.96 -2.02
C VAL A 63 -9.86 -4.21 -1.89
N SER A 64 -11.16 -4.08 -2.19
CA SER A 64 -12.07 -5.24 -2.22
C SER A 64 -11.46 -6.35 -3.08
N ASN A 65 -11.65 -7.62 -2.68
CA ASN A 65 -11.03 -8.83 -3.26
C ASN A 65 -9.50 -8.99 -3.09
N GLY A 66 -8.86 -8.15 -2.27
CA GLY A 66 -7.44 -8.31 -1.91
C GLY A 66 -6.48 -7.78 -2.97
N ARG A 67 -6.97 -7.14 -4.03
CA ARG A 67 -6.13 -6.40 -4.98
C ARG A 67 -5.39 -5.25 -4.29
N LEU A 68 -4.28 -4.85 -4.88
CA LEU A 68 -3.46 -3.74 -4.41
C LEU A 68 -3.59 -2.54 -5.33
N GLU A 69 -3.87 -1.37 -4.77
CA GLU A 69 -4.00 -0.11 -5.48
C GLU A 69 -3.26 1.02 -4.75
N GLY A 70 -3.06 2.16 -5.42
CA GLY A 70 -2.44 3.33 -4.80
C GLY A 70 -1.03 3.09 -4.27
N CYS A 71 -0.26 2.20 -4.92
CA CYS A 71 1.09 1.86 -4.47
C CYS A 71 2.05 3.04 -4.59
N GLU A 72 2.82 3.29 -3.54
CA GLU A 72 3.84 4.34 -3.46
C GLU A 72 5.18 3.75 -2.99
N VAL A 73 6.30 4.33 -3.43
CA VAL A 73 7.62 3.95 -2.92
C VAL A 73 7.88 4.72 -1.63
N VAL A 74 8.13 3.99 -0.54
CA VAL A 74 8.41 4.59 0.78
C VAL A 74 9.89 4.55 1.15
N ALA A 75 10.67 3.60 0.59
CA ALA A 75 12.12 3.54 0.77
C ALA A 75 12.80 2.81 -0.41
N GLU A 76 14.06 3.15 -0.71
CA GLU A 76 14.91 2.44 -1.67
C GLU A 76 16.37 2.45 -1.19
N THR A 77 17.03 1.30 -1.22
CA THR A 77 18.43 1.13 -0.80
C THR A 77 19.20 0.20 -1.75
N PRO A 78 20.30 0.65 -2.39
CA PRO A 78 20.71 2.04 -2.54
C PRO A 78 19.80 2.77 -3.53
N ARG A 79 19.72 4.10 -3.41
CA ARG A 79 18.85 4.92 -4.27
C ARG A 79 19.23 4.84 -5.74
N GLY A 80 18.22 4.90 -6.62
CA GLY A 80 18.38 5.00 -8.07
C GLY A 80 18.77 3.70 -8.78
N ARG A 81 18.63 2.54 -8.12
CA ARG A 81 18.90 1.22 -8.69
C ARG A 81 17.64 0.52 -9.18
N ILE A 82 16.48 0.95 -8.70
CA ILE A 82 15.19 0.37 -9.02
C ILE A 82 14.30 1.45 -9.61
N SER A 83 13.58 1.11 -10.67
CA SER A 83 12.63 2.01 -11.31
C SER A 83 11.36 2.14 -10.45
N HIS A 84 11.12 3.31 -9.85
CA HIS A 84 9.95 3.54 -8.99
C HIS A 84 8.61 3.39 -9.74
N SER A 85 8.57 3.71 -11.04
CA SER A 85 7.38 3.46 -11.86
C SER A 85 7.08 1.97 -12.00
N ASP A 86 8.12 1.16 -12.16
CA ASP A 86 7.98 -0.29 -12.32
C ASP A 86 7.70 -0.95 -10.96
N ALA A 87 8.34 -0.48 -9.89
CA ALA A 87 8.08 -0.91 -8.52
C ALA A 87 6.60 -0.74 -8.13
N ARG A 88 6.00 0.41 -8.43
CA ARG A 88 4.58 0.65 -8.18
C ARG A 88 3.65 -0.26 -8.99
N ARG A 89 4.11 -0.79 -10.12
CA ARG A 89 3.34 -1.69 -10.99
C ARG A 89 3.64 -3.17 -10.74
N ALA A 90 4.64 -3.49 -9.93
CA ALA A 90 5.10 -4.86 -9.71
C ALA A 90 3.99 -5.80 -9.26
N PHE A 91 3.05 -5.29 -8.48
CA PHE A 91 1.94 -6.05 -7.90
C PHE A 91 0.56 -5.67 -8.48
N ALA A 92 0.51 -5.01 -9.64
CA ALA A 92 -0.75 -4.55 -10.24
C ALA A 92 -1.78 -5.68 -10.48
N ASP A 93 -1.29 -6.90 -10.71
CA ASP A 93 -2.11 -8.10 -10.94
C ASP A 93 -2.12 -9.07 -9.75
N ALA A 94 -1.49 -8.68 -8.63
CA ALA A 94 -1.40 -9.51 -7.44
C ALA A 94 -2.64 -9.35 -6.55
N ARG A 95 -2.97 -10.40 -5.80
CA ARG A 95 -4.02 -10.39 -4.78
C ARG A 95 -3.50 -10.96 -3.47
N LEU A 96 -3.89 -10.35 -2.36
CA LEU A 96 -3.66 -10.88 -1.02
C LEU A 96 -4.76 -11.87 -0.61
N GLN A 97 -4.38 -12.87 0.18
CA GLN A 97 -5.30 -13.72 0.92
C GLN A 97 -5.93 -12.90 2.04
N MET A 98 -7.24 -12.74 1.99
CA MET A 98 -8.00 -12.02 3.01
C MET A 98 -8.59 -13.04 4.00
N THR A 99 -7.83 -13.36 5.04
CA THR A 99 -8.31 -14.14 6.19
C THR A 99 -8.80 -13.20 7.28
N GLU A 100 -9.55 -13.70 8.28
CA GLU A 100 -10.03 -12.86 9.39
C GLU A 100 -8.90 -12.13 10.13
N ALA A 101 -7.72 -12.76 10.25
CA ALA A 101 -6.55 -12.19 10.90
C ALA A 101 -5.58 -11.50 9.94
N GLY A 102 -5.92 -11.42 8.64
CA GLY A 102 -5.07 -10.85 7.59
C GLY A 102 -5.56 -9.49 7.09
N PRO A 103 -4.90 -8.95 6.05
CA PRO A 103 -5.24 -7.63 5.51
C PRO A 103 -6.67 -7.55 5.00
N GLN A 104 -7.35 -6.46 5.38
CA GLN A 104 -8.72 -6.14 4.99
C GLN A 104 -8.77 -4.96 4.01
N PRO A 105 -9.89 -4.74 3.28
CA PRO A 105 -10.01 -3.60 2.39
C PRO A 105 -9.89 -2.30 3.18
N GLY A 106 -9.08 -1.38 2.68
CA GLY A 106 -8.73 -0.12 3.34
C GLY A 106 -7.34 -0.17 3.98
N ASP A 107 -6.86 -1.33 4.41
CA ASP A 107 -5.55 -1.48 5.05
C ASP A 107 -4.39 -1.08 4.12
N ARG A 108 -3.25 -0.76 4.74
CA ARG A 108 -2.01 -0.41 4.04
C ARG A 108 -0.98 -1.49 4.28
N VAL A 109 -0.47 -2.09 3.21
CA VAL A 109 0.56 -3.14 3.27
C VAL A 109 1.87 -2.61 2.72
N THR A 110 2.97 -2.84 3.44
CA THR A 110 4.31 -2.53 2.93
C THR A 110 4.98 -3.81 2.44
N LEU A 111 5.40 -3.83 1.18
CA LEU A 111 6.05 -4.97 0.52
C LEU A 111 7.49 -4.61 0.17
N GLU A 112 8.42 -5.52 0.40
CA GLU A 112 9.81 -5.38 -0.05
C GLU A 112 10.00 -6.08 -1.40
N ILE A 113 10.64 -5.36 -2.32
CA ILE A 113 11.13 -5.94 -3.59
C ILE A 113 12.64 -5.90 -3.55
N VAL A 114 13.25 -7.05 -3.77
CA VAL A 114 14.71 -7.22 -3.78
C VAL A 114 15.17 -7.57 -5.20
N VAL A 115 16.20 -6.86 -5.67
CA VAL A 115 16.81 -7.08 -6.97
C VAL A 115 18.31 -7.33 -6.77
N THR A 116 18.83 -8.35 -7.44
CA THR A 116 20.26 -8.68 -7.43
C THR A 116 20.81 -8.52 -8.84
N GLN A 117 21.92 -7.82 -8.97
CA GLN A 117 22.62 -7.67 -10.25
C GLN A 117 24.04 -8.22 -10.14
N GLU A 118 24.38 -9.15 -11.03
CA GLU A 118 25.74 -9.63 -11.20
C GLU A 118 26.40 -8.86 -12.35
N GLN A 119 27.56 -8.25 -12.09
CA GLN A 119 28.38 -7.73 -13.18
C GLN A 119 29.14 -8.89 -13.82
N ARG A 120 28.73 -9.24 -15.04
CA ARG A 120 29.58 -10.06 -15.90
C ARG A 120 30.56 -9.14 -16.61
N PHE A 121 31.80 -9.15 -16.15
CA PHE A 121 32.92 -8.57 -16.89
C PHE A 121 33.12 -9.41 -18.16
N ARG A 122 33.08 -8.76 -19.32
CA ARG A 122 33.48 -9.36 -20.60
C ARG A 122 34.89 -8.90 -20.93
#